data_AF-A0A022RLF1-F1
#
_entry.id   AF-A0A022RLF1-F1
#
_cell.length_a   1.000
_cell.length_b   1.000
_cell.length_c   1.000
_cell.angle_alpha   90.00
_cell.angle_beta   90.00
_cell.angle_gamma   90.00
#
_symmetry.space_group_name_H-M   'P 1'
#
loop_
_entity.id
_entity.type
_entity.pdbx_description
1 polymer ?
#
loop_
_entity_poly.entity_id
_entity_poly.type
_entity_poly.pdbx_seq_one_letter_code
_entity_poly.pdbx_strand_id
1 'polypeptide(L)' 'MYDSVECSRILPLGISCCESLVKLSLVEVEDYVLAKCPDLPKLKKLVLDIMRPSGYQSLLCFTPLMSVAPSLRELVLKVS' A
#
# COMPACT_ATOMS: atom_id res chain seq x y z
N MET A 1 13.48 10.17 -10.56
CA MET A 1 12.13 9.59 -10.42
C MET A 1 12.28 8.35 -9.55
N TYR A 2 11.60 8.29 -8.41
CA TYR A 2 11.70 7.15 -7.50
C TYR A 2 10.90 5.97 -8.04
N ASP A 3 11.53 4.80 -8.13
CA ASP A 3 10.95 3.53 -8.58
C ASP A 3 10.47 2.65 -7.40
N SER A 4 11.04 2.87 -6.21
CA SER A 4 10.68 2.20 -4.96
C SER A 4 10.58 3.21 -3.81
N VAL A 5 9.53 3.08 -2.99
CA VAL A 5 9.34 3.88 -1.77
C VAL A 5 9.00 2.96 -0.60
N GLU A 6 9.65 3.20 0.54
CA GLU A 6 9.34 2.59 1.82
C GLU A 6 8.84 3.68 2.77
N CYS A 7 7.64 3.52 3.33
CA CYS A 7 7.02 4.47 4.23
C CYS A 7 6.59 3.80 5.54
N SER A 8 6.95 4.42 6.65
CA SER A 8 6.49 4.08 7.99
C SER A 8 5.49 5.13 8.49
N ARG A 9 4.36 4.70 9.07
CA ARG A 9 3.35 5.49 9.80
C ARG A 9 2.57 6.60 9.07
N ILE A 10 2.98 7.03 7.88
CA ILE A 10 2.32 8.13 7.15
C ILE A 10 2.38 7.76 5.66
N LEU A 11 1.29 7.67 4.88
CA LEU A 11 0.64 8.84 4.29
C LEU A 11 -0.54 8.44 3.37
N PRO A 12 -1.58 9.29 3.30
CA PRO A 12 -2.32 9.50 2.05
C PRO A 12 -1.74 10.64 1.19
N LEU A 13 -0.89 11.52 1.72
CA LEU A 13 -0.60 12.81 1.07
C LEU A 13 0.69 12.88 0.23
N GLY A 14 1.71 12.05 0.46
CA GLY A 14 3.01 12.21 -0.20
C GLY A 14 3.28 11.29 -1.41
N ILE A 15 2.45 10.28 -1.62
CA ILE A 15 2.57 9.35 -2.78
C ILE A 15 1.71 9.77 -3.97
N SER A 16 0.92 10.85 -3.84
CA SER A 16 0.03 11.38 -4.88
C SER A 16 0.77 11.82 -6.15
N CYS A 17 2.10 12.00 -6.08
CA CYS A 17 2.94 12.37 -7.21
C CYS A 17 3.75 11.19 -7.78
N CYS A 18 3.48 9.95 -7.35
CA CYS A 18 4.31 8.79 -7.67
C CYS A 18 3.68 7.86 -8.71
N GLU A 19 3.21 8.40 -9.84
CA GLU A 19 2.65 7.62 -10.97
C GLU A 19 3.63 6.58 -11.56
N SER A 20 4.93 6.78 -11.31
CA SER A 20 5.99 5.88 -11.78
C SER A 20 6.46 4.87 -10.74
N LEU A 21 5.82 4.81 -9.57
CA LEU A 21 6.19 3.88 -8.51
C LEU A 21 5.96 2.44 -8.96
N VAL A 22 6.99 1.61 -8.86
CA VAL A 22 6.92 0.18 -9.22
C VAL A 22 6.81 -0.69 -7.97
N LYS A 23 7.40 -0.25 -6.86
CA LYS A 23 7.36 -0.95 -5.57
C LYS A 23 6.98 0.00 -4.44
N LEU A 24 6.03 -0.43 -3.61
CA LEU A 24 5.61 0.27 -2.41
C LEU A 24 5.73 -0.68 -1.23
N SER A 25 6.38 -0.23 -0.16
CA SER A 25 6.44 -0.93 1.12
C SER A 25 5.85 -0.04 2.19
N LEU A 26 4.78 -0.50 2.82
CA LEU A 26 4.12 0.19 3.92
C LEU A 26 4.32 -0.60 5.21
N VAL A 27 4.78 0.09 6.26
CA VAL A 27 5.05 -0.50 7.57
C VAL A 27 4.14 0.16 8.60
N GLU A 28 3.57 -0.65 9.51
CA GLU A 28 2.62 -0.20 10.55
C GLU A 28 1.36 0.46 9.96
N VAL A 29 0.72 -0.19 8.98
CA VAL A 29 -0.51 0.34 8.34
C VAL A 29 -1.71 0.20 9.27
N GLU A 30 -2.38 1.33 9.56
CA GLU A 30 -3.69 1.35 10.23
C GLU A 30 -4.83 1.30 9.20
N ASP A 31 -5.96 0.71 9.60
CA ASP A 31 -7.08 0.30 8.73
C ASP A 31 -7.65 1.42 7.82
N TYR A 32 -7.49 2.70 8.19
CA TYR A 32 -8.07 3.86 7.49
C TYR A 32 -7.16 4.51 6.44
N VAL A 33 -5.87 4.15 6.39
CA VAL A 33 -4.89 4.86 5.53
C VAL A 33 -5.10 4.53 4.05
N LEU A 34 -5.69 3.38 3.74
CA LEU A 34 -5.76 2.81 2.39
C LEU A 34 -6.95 3.31 1.57
N ALA A 35 -7.98 3.84 2.23
CA ALA A 35 -9.15 4.39 1.55
C ALA A 35 -8.83 5.66 0.73
N LYS A 36 -7.67 6.26 0.95
CA LYS A 36 -7.20 7.48 0.28
C LYS A 36 -5.92 7.27 -0.53
N CYS A 37 -5.61 6.03 -0.92
CA CYS A 37 -4.46 5.79 -1.78
C CYS A 37 -4.68 6.44 -3.16
N PRO A 38 -3.68 7.17 -3.69
CA PRO A 38 -3.71 7.68 -5.06
C PRO A 38 -3.61 6.53 -6.07
N ASP A 39 -3.91 6.81 -7.33
CA ASP A 39 -3.68 5.87 -8.43
C ASP A 39 -2.17 5.56 -8.58
N LEU A 40 -1.86 4.28 -8.59
CA LEU A 40 -0.50 3.74 -8.72
C LEU A 40 -0.46 2.78 -9.93
N PRO A 41 -0.65 3.29 -11.16
CA PRO A 41 -0.89 2.47 -12.35
C PRO A 41 0.29 1.58 -12.73
N LYS A 42 1.51 1.92 -12.29
CA LYS A 42 2.74 1.14 -12.58
C LYS A 42 3.20 0.27 -11.41
N LEU A 43 2.48 0.27 -10.29
CA LEU A 43 2.85 -0.51 -9.13
C LEU A 43 2.75 -1.99 -9.46
N LYS A 44 3.85 -2.72 -9.28
CA LYS A 44 3.95 -4.16 -9.52
C LYS A 44 4.08 -4.94 -8.22
N LYS A 45 4.66 -4.34 -7.18
CA LYS A 45 4.88 -4.99 -5.88
C LYS A 45 4.42 -4.10 -4.73
N LEU A 46 3.57 -4.66 -3.88
CA LEU A 46 3.12 -4.05 -2.64
C LEU A 46 3.51 -4.94 -1.46
N VAL A 47 4.22 -4.35 -0.50
CA VAL A 47 4.58 -5.01 0.75
C VAL A 47 3.88 -4.28 1.89
N LEU A 48 3.21 -5.02 2.75
CA LEU A 48 2.45 -4.49 3.88
C LEU A 48 2.91 -5.20 5.14
N ASP A 49 3.42 -4.46 6.11
CA ASP A 49 3.76 -4.96 7.43
C ASP A 49 2.66 -4.54 8.43
N ILE A 50 1.88 -5.52 8.88
CA ILE A 50 0.68 -5.31 9.71
C ILE A 50 1.06 -5.61 11.16
N MET A 51 1.28 -4.55 11.95
CA MET A 51 1.77 -4.67 13.33
C MET A 51 0.70 -5.11 14.35
N ARG A 52 -0.59 -5.00 14.05
CA ARG A 52 -1.68 -5.50 14.90
C ARG A 52 -2.86 -5.91 14.04
N PRO A 53 -3.05 -7.20 13.71
CA PRO A 53 -4.27 -7.63 13.06
C PRO A 53 -5.42 -7.46 14.06
N SER A 54 -6.26 -6.43 13.86
CA SER A 54 -7.57 -6.27 14.53
C SER A 54 -8.58 -7.36 14.12
N GLY A 55 -8.11 -8.48 13.55
CA GLY A 55 -8.87 -9.55 12.92
C GLY A 55 -8.83 -9.49 11.39
N TYR A 56 -9.49 -10.45 10.73
CA TYR A 56 -9.57 -10.54 9.27
C TYR A 56 -10.24 -9.33 8.58
N GLN A 57 -10.94 -8.47 9.33
CA GLN A 57 -11.54 -7.25 8.78
C GLN A 57 -10.51 -6.24 8.29
N SER A 58 -9.30 -6.22 8.86
CA SER A 58 -8.21 -5.36 8.38
C SER A 58 -7.78 -5.72 6.95
N LEU A 59 -7.95 -6.98 6.53
CA LEU A 59 -7.61 -7.41 5.17
C LEU A 59 -8.56 -6.83 4.11
N LEU A 60 -9.81 -6.56 4.48
CA LEU A 60 -10.78 -5.94 3.57
C LEU A 60 -10.41 -4.48 3.26
N CYS A 61 -9.66 -3.81 4.14
CA CYS A 61 -9.15 -2.46 3.90
C CYS A 61 -8.13 -2.38 2.75
N PHE A 62 -7.61 -3.52 2.27
CA PHE A 62 -6.75 -3.59 1.09
C PHE A 62 -7.52 -3.77 -0.23
N THR A 63 -8.84 -3.96 -0.21
CA THR A 63 -9.62 -4.06 -1.45
C THR A 63 -9.53 -2.81 -2.35
N PRO A 64 -9.50 -1.56 -1.83
CA PRO A 64 -9.33 -0.37 -2.66
C PRO A 64 -7.95 -0.29 -3.33
N LEU A 65 -6.92 -0.94 -2.75
CA LEU A 65 -5.59 -0.98 -3.38
C LEU A 65 -5.61 -1.71 -4.72
N MET A 66 -6.48 -2.71 -4.88
CA MET A 66 -6.61 -3.43 -6.15
C MET A 66 -7.22 -2.54 -7.25
N SER A 67 -8.08 -1.58 -6.89
CA SER A 67 -8.64 -0.63 -7.85
C SER A 67 -7.62 0.42 -8.29
N VAL A 68 -6.78 0.92 -7.39
CA VAL A 68 -5.82 1.99 -7.68
C VAL A 68 -4.50 1.48 -8.25
N ALA A 69 -4.18 0.18 -8.11
CA ALA A 69 -2.97 -0.45 -8.62
C ALA A 69 -3.26 -1.61 -9.59
N PRO A 70 -3.78 -1.35 -10.81
CA PRO A 70 -4.19 -2.39 -11.75
C PRO A 70 -3.04 -3.25 -12.27
N SER A 71 -1.79 -2.77 -12.19
CA SER A 71 -0.60 -3.51 -12.63
C SER A 71 0.01 -4.39 -11.52
N LEU A 72 -0.61 -4.47 -10.35
CA LEU A 72 -0.07 -5.18 -9.20
C LEU A 72 0.06 -6.66 -9.50
N ARG A 73 1.26 -7.21 -9.30
CA ARG A 73 1.59 -8.62 -9.56
C ARG A 73 1.97 -9.38 -8.29
N GLU A 74 2.50 -8.67 -7.30
CA GLU A 74 3.00 -9.26 -6.06
C GLU A 74 2.45 -8.48 -4.87
N LEU A 75 1.69 -9.17 -4.01
CA LEU A 75 1.22 -8.67 -2.72
C LEU A 75 1.88 -9.49 -1.61
N VAL A 76 2.68 -8.84 -0.78
CA VAL A 76 3.35 -9.47 0.36
C VAL A 76 2.73 -8.92 1.64
N LEU A 77 2.06 -9.80 2.38
CA LEU A 77 1.54 -9.51 3.71
C LEU A 77 2.54 -10.07 4.73
N LYS A 78 3.18 -9.18 5.50
CA LYS A 78 3.97 -9.56 6.66
C LYS A 78 3.10 -9.37 7.90
N VAL A 79 2.91 -10.45 8.63
CA VAL A 79 2.21 -10.47 9.91
C VAL A 79 3.28 -10.70 10.96
N SER A 80 3.49 -9.70 11.79
CA SER A 80 4.53 -9.66 12.82
C SER A 80 3.95 -9.91 14.20
#